data_AF-A0AB40CBI8-F1
#
_entry.id   AF-A0AB40CBI8-F1
#
_cell.length_a   1.000
_cell.length_b   1.000
_cell.length_c   1.000
_cell.angle_alpha   90.00
_cell.angle_beta   90.00
_cell.angle_gamma   90.00
#
_symmetry.space_group_name_H-M   'P 1'
#
loop_
_entity.id
_entity.type
_entity.pdbx_description
1 polymer ?
#
loop_
_entity_poly.entity_id
_entity_poly.type
_entity_poly.pdbx_seq_one_letter_code
_entity_poly.pdbx_strand_id
1 'polypeptide(L)'
;MVGRRMSAGPPVDSRRVTGGRRTSGWSPKAGQKAGGQSPEVDRTVDRPMAGVERWRTETHTFHLTCGETTITLKDVALLLGLPINGHKVIGQTSVLGSAVCAELLGVVPPAEQRKGQSITLMWLKETFGMLSYDAGQRQIECYARAYILRLIGCVLMPYMSQNRVHLKWLPLLRDFTEAGRYSWSSACLATLYRISSISPQTRAIVSFPLARRWAHIEVDDDNRSNKHNVKIYRQLLDWLEMQQFIWRPYDSNEIITQVPHDIFADRPLWIAFTSLICFEVVEWHQTDRVTRQFGFA
;
A
#
# COMPACT_ATOMS: atom_id res chain seq x y z
N MET A 1 23.00 -63.14 -13.78
CA MET A 1 22.74 -64.25 -14.72
C MET A 1 22.02 -65.35 -13.93
N VAL A 2 20.74 -65.63 -14.30
CA VAL A 2 19.99 -66.91 -14.13
C VAL A 2 19.81 -67.44 -12.68
N GLY A 3 18.62 -67.48 -12.08
CA GLY A 3 17.47 -68.39 -12.37
C GLY A 3 17.29 -69.34 -11.16
N ARG A 4 16.14 -69.87 -10.73
CA ARG A 4 14.85 -70.21 -11.35
C ARG A 4 13.72 -70.36 -10.29
N ARG A 5 12.50 -70.03 -10.75
CA ARG A 5 11.13 -70.52 -10.49
C ARG A 5 10.78 -71.49 -9.33
N MET A 6 9.63 -71.20 -8.71
CA MET A 6 8.35 -71.97 -8.67
C MET A 6 7.35 -71.16 -7.79
N SER A 7 6.01 -71.07 -7.93
CA SER A 7 4.97 -71.48 -8.90
C SER A 7 3.62 -70.89 -8.39
N ALA A 8 2.72 -70.46 -9.28
CA ALA A 8 1.30 -70.10 -9.03
C ALA A 8 0.45 -71.35 -8.68
N GLY A 9 -0.81 -71.34 -8.21
CA GLY A 9 -1.93 -70.41 -7.96
C GLY A 9 -3.02 -71.19 -7.18
N PRO A 10 -4.36 -71.05 -7.35
CA PRO A 10 -5.21 -69.97 -7.89
C PRO A 10 -6.47 -69.69 -6.96
N PRO A 11 -7.69 -69.29 -7.39
CA PRO A 11 -8.23 -67.94 -7.10
C PRO A 11 -9.71 -67.82 -6.59
N VAL A 12 -10.13 -66.58 -6.24
CA VAL A 12 -11.47 -65.92 -6.39
C VAL A 12 -12.74 -66.58 -5.78
N ASP A 13 -13.51 -65.87 -4.93
CA ASP A 13 -14.80 -65.23 -5.32
C ASP A 13 -15.63 -64.57 -4.16
N SER A 14 -16.23 -63.43 -4.51
CA SER A 14 -17.59 -62.96 -4.18
C SER A 14 -17.99 -62.32 -2.82
N ARG A 15 -18.74 -61.22 -3.01
CA ARG A 15 -19.91 -60.70 -2.26
C ARG A 15 -19.75 -59.56 -1.26
N ARG A 16 -20.61 -58.59 -1.53
CA ARG A 16 -20.98 -57.38 -0.79
C ARG A 16 -22.20 -57.72 0.10
N VAL A 17 -22.49 -56.78 1.01
CA VAL A 17 -23.80 -56.41 1.61
C VAL A 17 -24.10 -56.84 3.06
N THR A 18 -24.36 -55.81 3.89
CA THR A 18 -25.38 -55.61 4.95
C THR A 18 -24.93 -55.47 6.42
N GLY A 19 -25.59 -54.51 7.10
CA GLY A 19 -25.69 -54.35 8.56
C GLY A 19 -24.68 -53.35 9.16
N GLY A 20 -25.02 -52.32 9.94
CA GLY A 20 -26.23 -52.05 10.72
C GLY A 20 -25.83 -51.64 12.15
N ARG A 21 -25.90 -50.34 12.43
CA ARG A 21 -26.08 -49.66 13.75
C ARG A 21 -25.11 -49.90 14.94
N ARG A 22 -24.60 -48.74 15.39
CA ARG A 22 -24.57 -48.16 16.76
C ARG A 22 -23.52 -48.60 17.81
N THR A 23 -22.82 -47.55 18.25
CA THR A 23 -22.40 -47.15 19.61
C THR A 23 -21.27 -47.91 20.33
N SER A 24 -20.13 -47.23 20.42
CA SER A 24 -19.28 -47.10 21.61
C SER A 24 -18.58 -45.73 21.47
N GLY A 25 -18.55 -44.82 22.45
CA GLY A 25 -18.28 -45.03 23.87
C GLY A 25 -16.81 -44.68 24.11
N TRP A 26 -16.47 -43.39 24.14
CA TRP A 26 -15.14 -42.93 24.56
C TRP A 26 -15.26 -41.71 25.47
N SER A 27 -14.88 -41.91 26.74
CA SER A 27 -14.67 -40.85 27.74
C SER A 27 -13.18 -40.53 27.81
N PRO A 28 -12.75 -39.25 27.78
CA PRO A 28 -11.35 -38.90 28.02
C PRO A 28 -11.12 -38.54 29.49
N LYS A 29 -10.19 -39.23 30.16
CA LYS A 29 -9.56 -38.74 31.38
C LYS A 29 -8.27 -37.98 31.04
N ALA A 30 -8.34 -36.68 31.30
CA ALA A 30 -7.34 -35.78 31.85
C ALA A 30 -5.84 -36.05 31.62
N GLY A 31 -5.20 -35.10 30.93
CA GLY A 31 -3.83 -34.69 31.18
C GLY A 31 -3.77 -33.16 31.22
N GLN A 32 -3.69 -32.59 32.42
CA GLN A 32 -3.41 -31.17 32.65
C GLN A 32 -2.03 -30.81 32.10
N LYS A 33 -1.93 -29.75 31.30
CA LYS A 33 -0.79 -28.84 31.33
C LYS A 33 -1.30 -27.40 31.36
N ALA A 34 -0.96 -26.75 32.46
CA ALA A 34 -1.08 -25.33 32.70
C ALA A 34 -0.10 -24.54 31.81
N GLY A 35 -0.47 -23.30 31.50
CA GLY A 35 0.37 -22.34 30.77
C GLY A 35 -0.39 -21.65 29.64
N GLY A 36 -1.40 -20.85 30.01
CA GLY A 36 -2.06 -19.96 29.05
C GLY A 36 -1.13 -18.82 28.65
N GLN A 37 -0.43 -18.99 27.54
CA GLN A 37 -0.04 -17.88 26.69
C GLN A 37 -1.00 -17.91 25.50
N SER A 38 -1.82 -16.87 25.38
CA SER A 38 -2.62 -16.67 24.17
C SER A 38 -1.66 -16.62 22.98
N PRO A 39 -1.87 -17.38 21.91
CA PRO A 39 -1.05 -17.23 20.72
C PRO A 39 -1.33 -15.83 20.18
N GLU A 40 -0.29 -15.00 20.18
CA GLU A 40 -0.29 -13.71 19.52
C GLU A 40 -0.47 -13.97 18.01
N VAL A 41 -1.74 -13.90 17.58
CA VAL A 41 -2.12 -14.11 16.18
C VAL A 41 -1.50 -12.97 15.36
N ASP A 42 -0.59 -13.31 14.46
CA ASP A 42 -0.09 -12.40 13.44
C ASP A 42 -1.22 -12.09 12.43
N ARG A 43 -1.47 -10.79 12.17
CA ARG A 43 -2.86 -10.24 12.18
C ARG A 43 -3.24 -9.30 11.04
N THR A 44 -2.54 -9.30 9.92
CA THR A 44 -2.12 -7.99 9.38
C THR A 44 -2.32 -7.78 7.89
N VAL A 45 -2.52 -8.85 7.12
CA VAL A 45 -2.92 -8.76 5.70
C VAL A 45 -4.44 -8.62 5.53
N ASP A 46 -5.22 -9.00 6.55
CA ASP A 46 -6.67 -9.13 6.41
C ASP A 46 -7.45 -7.86 6.78
N ARG A 47 -6.83 -6.91 7.51
CA ARG A 47 -7.43 -5.61 7.86
C ARG A 47 -7.71 -4.73 6.63
N PRO A 48 -6.78 -4.58 5.67
CA PRO A 48 -7.02 -3.78 4.47
C PRO A 48 -8.14 -4.35 3.60
N MET A 49 -8.22 -5.69 3.44
CA MET A 49 -9.23 -6.33 2.58
C MET A 49 -10.66 -6.09 3.05
N ALA A 50 -10.91 -6.09 4.36
CA ALA A 50 -12.24 -5.79 4.90
C ALA A 50 -12.64 -4.31 4.70
N GLY A 51 -11.68 -3.39 4.60
CA GLY A 51 -11.91 -1.98 4.28
C GLY A 51 -12.18 -1.74 2.80
N VAL A 52 -11.48 -2.45 1.91
CA VAL A 52 -11.64 -2.33 0.45
C VAL A 52 -13.08 -2.61 0.00
N GLU A 53 -13.76 -3.59 0.59
CA GLU A 53 -15.17 -3.91 0.27
C GLU A 53 -16.15 -2.77 0.61
N ARG A 54 -15.75 -1.83 1.46
CA ARG A 54 -16.56 -0.71 1.93
C ARG A 54 -16.20 0.62 1.27
N TRP A 55 -15.20 0.63 0.39
CA TRP A 55 -14.83 1.79 -0.41
C TRP A 55 -15.86 2.06 -1.52
N ARG A 56 -16.31 3.30 -1.64
CA ARG A 56 -17.16 3.78 -2.71
C ARG A 56 -16.36 4.71 -3.61
N THR A 57 -16.17 4.29 -4.85
CA THR A 57 -15.38 5.01 -5.86
C THR A 57 -16.05 6.30 -6.34
N GLU A 58 -17.38 6.39 -6.24
CA GLU A 58 -18.14 7.57 -6.68
C GLU A 58 -17.94 8.75 -5.73
N THR A 59 -17.62 8.45 -4.47
CA THR A 59 -17.62 9.40 -3.35
C THR A 59 -16.26 9.50 -2.68
N HIS A 60 -15.34 8.61 -3.05
CA HIS A 60 -14.04 8.41 -2.41
C HIS A 60 -14.16 8.25 -0.90
N THR A 61 -15.13 7.49 -0.42
CA THR A 61 -15.36 7.28 1.02
C THR A 61 -15.50 5.80 1.37
N PHE A 62 -15.08 5.45 2.58
CA PHE A 62 -15.44 4.21 3.24
C PHE A 62 -16.80 4.37 3.92
N HIS A 63 -17.71 3.44 3.63
CA HIS A 63 -19.03 3.38 4.24
C HIS A 63 -19.00 2.37 5.40
N LEU A 64 -18.93 2.89 6.63
CA LEU A 64 -18.99 2.11 7.86
C LEU A 64 -20.39 2.19 8.47
N THR A 65 -20.73 1.27 9.37
CA THR A 65 -22.01 1.30 10.10
C THR A 65 -22.15 2.54 10.97
N CYS A 66 -21.04 3.09 11.46
CA CYS A 66 -21.00 4.29 12.30
C CYS A 66 -20.89 5.62 11.52
N GLY A 67 -20.73 5.60 10.19
CA GLY A 67 -20.66 6.79 9.34
C GLY A 67 -19.73 6.66 8.14
N GLU A 68 -19.56 7.76 7.40
CA GLU A 68 -18.61 7.86 6.30
C GLU A 68 -17.26 8.39 6.78
N THR A 69 -16.18 7.87 6.20
CA THR A 69 -14.80 8.35 6.45
C THR A 69 -13.97 8.21 5.18
N THR A 70 -12.91 8.99 5.01
CA THR A 70 -12.00 8.91 3.86
C THR A 70 -10.56 9.23 4.24
N ILE A 71 -9.65 8.93 3.32
CA ILE A 71 -8.28 9.44 3.33
C ILE A 71 -8.35 10.88 2.84
N THR A 72 -7.82 11.82 3.61
CA THR A 72 -7.90 13.26 3.36
C THR A 72 -6.52 13.88 3.10
N LEU A 73 -6.48 15.15 2.71
CA LEU A 73 -5.22 15.91 2.63
C LEU A 73 -4.47 15.94 3.98
N LYS A 74 -5.20 15.92 5.11
CA LYS A 74 -4.61 15.79 6.45
C LYS A 74 -3.81 14.49 6.57
N ASP A 75 -4.41 13.37 6.16
CA ASP A 75 -3.76 12.06 6.21
C ASP A 75 -2.49 12.04 5.36
N VAL A 76 -2.57 12.51 4.11
CA VAL A 76 -1.42 12.50 3.20
C VAL A 76 -0.29 13.40 3.71
N ALA A 77 -0.62 14.61 4.17
CA ALA A 77 0.38 15.55 4.67
C ALA A 77 1.07 15.04 5.94
N LEU A 78 0.30 14.52 6.90
CA LEU A 78 0.87 14.01 8.15
C LEU A 78 1.59 12.68 7.96
N LEU A 79 1.07 11.79 7.10
CA LEU A 79 1.67 10.48 6.89
C LEU A 79 2.91 10.52 6.00
N LEU A 80 2.93 11.40 4.99
CA LEU A 80 4.00 11.47 3.99
C LEU A 80 4.92 12.68 4.16
N GLY A 81 4.55 13.68 4.95
CA GLY A 81 5.32 14.92 5.09
C GLY A 81 5.38 15.73 3.80
N LEU A 82 4.33 15.66 2.97
CA LEU A 82 4.28 16.32 1.68
C LEU A 82 3.48 17.63 1.74
N PRO A 83 3.91 18.69 1.03
CA PRO A 83 3.18 19.95 1.00
C PRO A 83 1.83 19.81 0.30
N ILE A 84 0.82 20.50 0.84
CA ILE A 84 -0.50 20.67 0.22
C ILE A 84 -0.53 21.99 -0.54
N ASN A 85 0.01 23.06 0.04
CA ASN A 85 0.07 24.34 -0.64
C ASN A 85 1.15 24.32 -1.72
N GLY A 86 0.81 24.78 -2.93
CA GLY A 86 1.77 24.83 -4.03
C GLY A 86 1.14 24.75 -5.42
N HIS A 87 2.01 24.65 -6.42
CA HIS A 87 1.60 24.50 -7.81
C HIS A 87 0.97 23.14 -8.08
N LYS A 88 -0.02 23.11 -8.96
CA LYS A 88 -0.59 21.85 -9.47
C LYS A 88 0.50 21.01 -10.15
N VAL A 89 0.50 19.71 -9.88
CA VAL A 89 1.44 18.76 -10.49
C VAL A 89 0.95 18.43 -11.90
N ILE A 90 1.45 19.19 -12.88
CA ILE A 90 1.14 19.02 -14.30
C ILE A 90 2.41 19.16 -15.13
N GLY A 91 2.40 18.63 -16.34
CA GLY A 91 3.51 18.75 -17.25
C GLY A 91 3.23 18.07 -18.59
N GLN A 92 4.21 18.13 -19.48
CA GLN A 92 4.13 17.45 -20.77
C GLN A 92 4.24 15.93 -20.57
N THR A 93 3.28 15.19 -21.12
CA THR A 93 3.22 13.72 -21.05
C THR A 93 3.51 13.05 -22.39
N SER A 94 3.39 13.79 -23.50
CA SER A 94 3.64 13.28 -24.85
C SER A 94 5.12 13.35 -25.21
N VAL A 95 5.73 12.17 -25.40
CA VAL A 95 7.06 11.94 -26.00
C VAL A 95 8.26 12.39 -25.13
N LEU A 96 8.31 11.92 -23.89
CA LEU A 96 9.55 11.89 -23.12
C LEU A 96 10.40 10.71 -23.60
N GLY A 97 11.31 10.97 -24.52
CA GLY A 97 12.23 9.97 -25.05
C GLY A 97 13.30 9.54 -24.05
N SER A 98 14.17 8.62 -24.45
CA SER A 98 15.40 8.30 -23.70
C SER A 98 16.30 9.51 -23.43
N ALA A 99 16.12 10.60 -24.20
CA ALA A 99 16.83 11.86 -24.02
C ALA A 99 16.65 12.46 -22.63
N VAL A 100 15.44 12.42 -22.05
CA VAL A 100 15.22 12.96 -20.69
C VAL A 100 15.99 12.18 -19.63
N CYS A 101 16.13 10.86 -19.83
CA CYS A 101 16.95 10.03 -18.94
C CYS A 101 18.44 10.34 -19.10
N ALA A 102 18.92 10.49 -20.34
CA ALA A 102 20.32 10.88 -20.59
C ALA A 102 20.64 12.23 -19.94
N GLU A 103 19.74 13.20 -20.06
CA GLU A 103 19.90 14.54 -19.50
C GLU A 103 19.88 14.52 -17.96
N LEU A 104 18.83 13.98 -17.36
CA LEU A 104 18.52 14.15 -15.93
C LEU A 104 19.03 13.02 -15.04
N LEU A 105 19.19 11.81 -15.58
CA LEU A 105 19.74 10.65 -14.87
C LEU A 105 21.20 10.36 -15.28
N GLY A 106 21.69 10.99 -16.35
CA GLY A 106 23.04 10.75 -16.88
C GLY A 106 23.21 9.42 -17.61
N VAL A 107 22.18 8.58 -17.64
CA VAL A 107 22.19 7.24 -18.24
C VAL A 107 20.88 6.98 -18.97
N VAL A 108 20.98 6.36 -20.14
CA VAL A 108 19.82 5.86 -20.88
C VAL A 108 19.51 4.43 -20.44
N PRO A 109 18.28 4.13 -19.98
CA PRO A 109 17.92 2.77 -19.62
C PRO A 109 17.94 1.85 -20.85
N PRO A 110 18.42 0.60 -20.69
CA PRO A 110 18.36 -0.42 -21.74
C PRO A 110 16.95 -0.60 -22.31
N ALA A 111 16.84 -1.09 -23.54
CA ALA A 111 15.55 -1.22 -24.23
C ALA A 111 14.58 -2.14 -23.48
N GLU A 112 15.11 -3.18 -22.83
CA GLU A 112 14.36 -4.19 -22.06
C GLU A 112 13.73 -3.59 -20.80
N GLN A 113 14.39 -2.58 -20.22
CA GLN A 113 13.91 -1.89 -19.03
C GLN A 113 12.86 -0.81 -19.35
N ARG A 114 12.69 -0.46 -20.63
CA ARG A 114 11.71 0.52 -21.11
C ARG A 114 10.48 -0.16 -21.70
N LYS A 115 9.29 0.37 -21.42
CA LYS A 115 8.12 0.11 -22.29
C LYS A 115 7.22 1.33 -22.31
N GLY A 116 6.97 1.81 -23.53
CA GLY A 116 6.41 3.13 -23.75
C GLY A 116 7.26 4.20 -23.05
N GLN A 117 6.62 4.95 -22.16
CA GLN A 117 7.16 6.09 -21.44
C GLN A 117 7.50 5.75 -19.98
N SER A 118 7.73 4.47 -19.68
CA SER A 118 7.96 3.99 -18.31
C SER A 118 9.22 3.13 -18.21
N ILE A 119 9.89 3.22 -17.06
CA ILE A 119 11.09 2.44 -16.70
C ILE A 119 10.85 1.60 -15.46
N THR A 120 11.52 0.46 -15.35
CA THR A 120 11.36 -0.45 -14.21
C THR A 120 11.96 0.14 -12.93
N LEU A 121 11.28 -0.07 -11.80
CA LEU A 121 11.77 0.34 -10.49
C LEU A 121 13.00 -0.48 -10.05
N MET A 122 13.10 -1.73 -10.51
CA MET A 122 14.26 -2.60 -10.29
C MET A 122 15.52 -1.99 -10.91
N TRP A 123 15.46 -1.58 -12.18
CA TRP A 123 16.60 -0.97 -12.86
C TRP A 123 17.08 0.31 -12.17
N LEU A 124 16.15 1.16 -11.70
CA LEU A 124 16.49 2.35 -10.92
C LEU A 124 17.22 1.98 -9.61
N LYS A 125 16.74 0.95 -8.91
CA LYS A 125 17.37 0.48 -7.67
C LYS A 125 18.78 -0.07 -7.91
N GLU A 126 18.98 -0.84 -8.97
CA GLU A 126 20.28 -1.45 -9.29
C GLU A 126 21.29 -0.42 -9.80
N THR A 127 20.85 0.51 -10.65
CA THR A 127 21.73 1.52 -11.27
C THR A 127 22.11 2.63 -10.29
N PHE A 128 21.17 3.05 -9.42
CA PHE A 128 21.34 4.18 -8.50
C PHE A 128 21.35 3.75 -7.02
N GLY A 129 21.63 2.49 -6.74
CA GLY A 129 21.58 1.93 -5.39
C GLY A 129 22.75 2.33 -4.48
N MET A 130 23.91 2.62 -5.06
CA MET A 130 25.11 3.01 -4.33
C MET A 130 25.80 4.17 -5.05
N LEU A 131 25.97 5.29 -4.33
CA LEU A 131 26.70 6.46 -4.78
C LEU A 131 28.13 6.41 -4.22
N SER A 132 29.12 6.72 -5.05
CA SER A 132 30.50 6.81 -4.58
C SER A 132 30.73 8.05 -3.71
N TYR A 133 31.64 7.97 -2.74
CA TYR A 133 31.93 9.07 -1.81
C TYR A 133 32.58 10.30 -2.49
N ASP A 134 33.22 10.09 -3.64
CA ASP A 134 33.85 11.11 -4.48
C ASP A 134 32.93 11.65 -5.58
N ALA A 135 31.63 11.38 -5.50
CA ALA A 135 30.67 11.80 -6.50
C ALA A 135 30.60 13.33 -6.63
N GLY A 136 30.70 13.82 -7.87
CA GLY A 136 30.50 15.23 -8.17
C GLY A 136 29.03 15.64 -8.05
N GLN A 137 28.78 16.96 -7.98
CA GLN A 137 27.44 17.53 -7.84
C GLN A 137 26.44 16.97 -8.87
N ARG A 138 26.83 16.88 -10.15
CA ARG A 138 25.97 16.33 -11.21
C ARG A 138 25.55 14.88 -10.93
N GLN A 139 26.44 14.04 -10.42
CA GLN A 139 26.11 12.65 -10.08
C GLN A 139 25.17 12.60 -8.87
N ILE A 140 25.42 13.40 -7.83
CA ILE A 140 24.54 13.50 -6.66
C ILE A 140 23.12 13.85 -7.11
N GLU A 141 22.95 14.82 -8.00
CA GLU A 141 21.64 15.21 -8.49
C GLU A 141 20.97 14.10 -9.32
N CYS A 142 21.70 13.43 -10.22
CA CYS A 142 21.16 12.28 -10.96
C CYS A 142 20.64 11.18 -10.02
N TYR A 143 21.40 10.86 -8.98
CA TYR A 143 21.01 9.87 -7.97
C TYR A 143 19.81 10.33 -7.14
N ALA A 144 19.76 11.60 -6.75
CA ALA A 144 18.61 12.18 -6.07
C ALA A 144 17.34 12.12 -6.93
N ARG A 145 17.42 12.47 -8.22
CA ARG A 145 16.29 12.35 -9.17
C ARG A 145 15.84 10.89 -9.31
N ALA A 146 16.78 9.94 -9.44
CA ALA A 146 16.46 8.52 -9.51
C ALA A 146 15.78 8.01 -8.22
N TYR A 147 16.27 8.44 -7.06
CA TYR A 147 15.69 8.07 -5.76
C TYR A 147 14.27 8.61 -5.60
N ILE A 148 14.05 9.89 -5.89
CA ILE A 148 12.71 10.52 -5.82
C ILE A 148 11.77 9.87 -6.83
N LEU A 149 12.23 9.62 -8.06
CA LEU A 149 11.45 8.93 -9.08
C LEU A 149 11.03 7.53 -8.61
N ARG A 150 11.92 6.80 -7.93
CA ARG A 150 11.61 5.50 -7.33
C ARG A 150 10.55 5.65 -6.24
N LEU A 151 10.67 6.62 -5.34
CA LEU A 151 9.66 6.92 -4.30
C LEU A 151 8.30 7.22 -4.91
N ILE A 152 8.26 8.02 -5.98
CA ILE A 152 7.03 8.31 -6.71
C ILE A 152 6.41 7.01 -7.23
N GLY A 153 7.17 6.17 -7.91
CA GLY A 153 6.64 4.96 -8.53
C GLY A 153 6.30 3.82 -7.56
N CYS A 154 6.81 3.81 -6.33
CA CYS A 154 6.55 2.73 -5.38
C CYS A 154 5.74 3.13 -4.14
N VAL A 155 5.74 4.40 -3.74
CA VAL A 155 5.02 4.88 -2.54
C VAL A 155 3.92 5.86 -2.89
N LEU A 156 4.24 6.92 -3.65
CA LEU A 156 3.32 8.06 -3.79
C LEU A 156 2.25 7.84 -4.86
N MET A 157 2.65 7.33 -6.02
CA MET A 157 1.79 7.11 -7.18
C MET A 157 2.09 5.73 -7.79
N PRO A 158 1.85 4.63 -7.04
CA PRO A 158 2.18 3.30 -7.51
C PRO A 158 1.41 2.96 -8.78
N TYR A 159 2.14 2.58 -9.84
CA TYR A 159 1.53 2.12 -11.07
C TYR A 159 1.07 0.67 -10.91
N MET A 160 -0.25 0.48 -10.83
CA MET A 160 -0.97 -0.74 -10.40
C MET A 160 -0.67 -2.05 -11.14
N SER A 161 0.19 -2.08 -12.17
CA SER A 161 0.37 -3.30 -12.97
C SER A 161 1.81 -3.72 -13.28
N GLN A 162 2.85 -2.92 -13.05
CA GLN A 162 4.13 -3.18 -13.74
C GLN A 162 5.43 -2.89 -12.99
N ASN A 163 5.43 -2.64 -11.68
CA ASN A 163 6.66 -2.31 -10.93
C ASN A 163 7.52 -1.25 -11.68
N ARG A 164 6.83 -0.23 -12.18
CA ARG A 164 7.31 0.73 -13.16
C ARG A 164 6.92 2.13 -12.77
N VAL A 165 7.72 3.09 -13.20
CA VAL A 165 7.45 4.51 -13.03
C VAL A 165 7.47 5.21 -14.37
N HIS A 166 6.51 6.10 -14.58
CA HIS A 166 6.39 6.88 -15.81
C HIS A 166 7.44 8.00 -15.82
N LEU A 167 8.04 8.27 -16.97
CA LEU A 167 9.06 9.31 -17.13
C LEU A 167 8.49 10.73 -17.02
N LYS A 168 7.17 10.90 -16.87
CA LYS A 168 6.49 12.21 -16.78
C LYS A 168 6.88 13.00 -15.54
N TRP A 169 7.36 12.30 -14.52
CA TRP A 169 7.84 12.89 -13.28
C TRP A 169 9.24 13.50 -13.43
N LEU A 170 10.08 12.98 -14.33
CA LEU A 170 11.47 13.45 -14.44
C LEU A 170 11.59 14.95 -14.78
N PRO A 171 10.84 15.51 -15.75
CA PRO A 171 10.87 16.95 -16.00
C PRO A 171 10.53 17.81 -14.79
N LEU A 172 9.64 17.34 -13.90
CA LEU A 172 9.28 18.05 -12.67
C LEU A 172 10.41 18.06 -11.64
N LEU A 173 11.37 17.15 -11.77
CA LEU A 173 12.55 17.02 -10.90
C LEU A 173 13.79 17.67 -11.51
N ARG A 174 13.66 18.42 -12.62
CA ARG A 174 14.81 19.10 -13.25
C ARG A 174 15.43 20.10 -12.28
N ASP A 175 14.61 20.96 -11.68
CA ASP A 175 14.97 21.90 -10.63
C ASP A 175 14.33 21.46 -9.31
N PHE A 176 15.16 21.14 -8.31
CA PHE A 176 14.68 20.70 -7.00
C PHE A 176 13.94 21.79 -6.22
N THR A 177 14.26 23.06 -6.48
CA THR A 177 13.59 24.21 -5.85
C THR A 177 12.15 24.28 -6.34
N GLU A 178 11.94 24.19 -7.65
CA GLU A 178 10.61 24.14 -8.25
C GLU A 178 9.89 22.84 -7.89
N ALA A 179 10.61 21.71 -7.85
CA ALA A 179 10.06 20.44 -7.41
C ALA A 179 9.46 20.55 -5.99
N GLY A 180 10.09 21.29 -5.09
CA GLY A 180 9.60 21.53 -3.73
C GLY A 180 8.35 22.41 -3.64
N ARG A 181 8.00 23.15 -4.70
CA ARG A 181 6.85 24.07 -4.75
C ARG A 181 5.57 23.42 -5.25
N TYR A 182 5.62 22.15 -5.67
CA TYR A 182 4.42 21.44 -6.10
C TYR A 182 3.60 20.93 -4.92
N SER A 183 2.28 20.93 -5.10
CA SER A 183 1.31 20.31 -4.17
C SER A 183 1.34 18.78 -4.29
N TRP A 184 2.42 18.15 -3.83
CA TRP A 184 2.60 16.70 -3.89
C TRP A 184 1.54 15.92 -3.10
N SER A 185 1.02 16.48 -2.00
CA SER A 185 -0.07 15.85 -1.23
C SER A 185 -1.35 15.74 -2.06
N SER A 186 -1.77 16.82 -2.72
CA SER A 186 -2.96 16.77 -3.59
C SER A 186 -2.77 15.82 -4.77
N ALA A 187 -1.57 15.76 -5.34
CA ALA A 187 -1.29 14.86 -6.44
C ALA A 187 -1.31 13.38 -6.03
N CYS A 188 -0.76 13.07 -4.85
CA CYS A 188 -0.80 11.76 -4.23
C CYS A 188 -2.25 11.36 -3.94
N LEU A 189 -3.04 12.25 -3.33
CA LEU A 189 -4.43 11.96 -2.99
C LEU A 189 -5.32 11.79 -4.23
N ALA A 190 -5.16 12.63 -5.25
CA ALA A 190 -5.85 12.48 -6.53
C ALA A 190 -5.57 11.10 -7.15
N THR A 191 -4.29 10.71 -7.15
CA THR A 191 -3.88 9.40 -7.67
C THR A 191 -4.47 8.27 -6.85
N LEU A 192 -4.50 8.39 -5.52
CA LEU A 192 -5.07 7.40 -4.62
C LEU A 192 -6.58 7.21 -4.85
N TYR A 193 -7.33 8.30 -4.96
CA TYR A 193 -8.77 8.30 -5.27
C TYR A 193 -9.08 7.66 -6.63
N ARG A 194 -8.21 7.90 -7.63
CA ARG A 194 -8.35 7.29 -8.96
C ARG A 194 -8.09 5.78 -8.95
N ILE A 195 -7.22 5.31 -8.07
CA ILE A 195 -6.86 3.90 -8.01
C ILE A 195 -7.93 3.14 -7.22
N SER A 196 -8.81 2.43 -7.92
CA SER A 196 -9.92 1.63 -7.35
C SER A 196 -9.48 0.42 -6.50
N SER A 197 -8.23 0.37 -6.06
CA SER A 197 -7.65 -0.76 -5.31
C SER A 197 -6.74 -0.25 -4.21
N ILE A 198 -7.30 0.02 -3.03
CA ILE A 198 -6.59 0.19 -1.75
C ILE A 198 -6.04 -1.18 -1.28
N SER A 199 -5.39 -1.90 -2.20
CA SER A 199 -4.78 -3.22 -1.97
C SER A 199 -3.28 -3.03 -1.72
N PRO A 200 -2.71 -3.53 -0.60
CA PRO A 200 -1.30 -3.35 -0.31
C PRO A 200 -0.46 -4.34 -1.13
N GLN A 201 0.44 -3.82 -1.96
CA GLN A 201 1.56 -4.57 -2.54
C GLN A 201 2.84 -3.74 -2.49
N THR A 202 3.42 -3.53 -1.31
CA THR A 202 4.82 -3.04 -1.25
C THR A 202 5.54 -3.47 0.04
N ARG A 203 6.59 -4.28 -0.12
CA ARG A 203 7.58 -4.70 0.90
C ARG A 203 8.74 -3.69 0.94
N ALA A 204 8.87 -2.83 1.97
CA ALA A 204 10.08 -2.00 2.17
C ALA A 204 10.34 -1.54 3.63
N ILE A 205 11.58 -1.73 4.10
CA ILE A 205 12.25 -1.45 5.41
C ILE A 205 11.97 -0.04 6.00
N VAL A 206 11.98 0.15 7.34
CA VAL A 206 11.47 1.29 8.16
C VAL A 206 12.32 2.59 8.12
N SER A 207 11.67 3.77 7.97
CA SER A 207 12.04 5.14 8.46
C SER A 207 11.03 6.18 7.94
N PHE A 208 10.88 7.36 8.56
CA PHE A 208 10.00 8.47 8.11
C PHE A 208 9.97 8.60 6.56
N PRO A 209 8.79 8.72 5.92
CA PRO A 209 7.47 9.13 6.47
C PRO A 209 6.64 8.05 7.21
N LEU A 210 5.65 8.47 8.01
CA LEU A 210 4.77 7.61 8.85
C LEU A 210 3.97 6.57 8.05
N ALA A 211 3.73 6.78 6.75
CA ALA A 211 3.09 5.78 5.86
C ALA A 211 3.82 4.43 5.85
N ARG A 212 5.10 4.37 6.22
CA ARG A 212 5.84 3.11 6.39
C ARG A 212 5.34 2.23 7.55
N ARG A 213 4.56 2.75 8.51
CA ARG A 213 3.91 1.90 9.53
C ARG A 213 2.92 0.90 8.93
N TRP A 214 2.36 1.21 7.76
CA TRP A 214 1.38 0.36 7.09
C TRP A 214 2.04 -0.73 6.22
N ALA A 215 3.32 -0.55 5.86
CA ALA A 215 4.09 -1.47 5.01
C ALA A 215 4.91 -2.52 5.81
N HIS A 216 5.00 -2.37 7.13
CA HIS A 216 5.74 -3.25 8.05
C HIS A 216 4.84 -4.22 8.77
N ILE A 217 3.99 -4.94 8.03
CA ILE A 217 3.62 -6.24 8.55
C ILE A 217 4.02 -7.37 7.62
N GLU A 218 4.89 -8.21 8.17
CA GLU A 218 5.45 -9.42 7.60
C GLU A 218 4.31 -10.32 7.08
N VAL A 219 4.39 -10.69 5.81
CA VAL A 219 3.51 -11.69 5.20
C VAL A 219 4.41 -12.88 4.92
N ASP A 220 4.38 -13.84 5.83
CA ASP A 220 5.00 -15.14 5.64
C ASP A 220 4.12 -15.98 4.68
N ASP A 221 4.77 -16.61 3.70
CA ASP A 221 4.20 -17.05 2.42
C ASP A 221 3.33 -18.34 2.49
N ASP A 222 2.79 -18.70 3.66
CA ASP A 222 2.13 -20.01 3.86
C ASP A 222 0.74 -19.88 4.50
N ASN A 223 -0.29 -19.47 3.73
CA ASN A 223 -1.56 -19.10 4.36
C ASN A 223 -2.86 -19.51 3.64
N ARG A 224 -3.19 -20.81 3.71
CA ARG A 224 -4.57 -21.31 3.54
C ARG A 224 -5.51 -20.94 4.70
N SER A 225 -5.03 -20.27 5.77
CA SER A 225 -5.82 -19.88 6.95
C SER A 225 -6.40 -18.45 6.92
N ASN A 226 -5.94 -17.57 6.01
CA ASN A 226 -6.33 -16.15 5.92
C ASN A 226 -7.81 -15.85 5.63
N LYS A 227 -8.60 -16.79 5.10
CA LYS A 227 -10.04 -16.55 4.86
C LYS A 227 -10.85 -16.34 6.15
N HIS A 228 -10.38 -16.83 7.30
CA HIS A 228 -11.08 -16.66 8.58
C HIS A 228 -10.92 -15.25 9.14
N ASN A 229 -9.79 -14.59 8.90
CA ASN A 229 -9.47 -13.29 9.48
C ASN A 229 -10.23 -12.14 8.82
N VAL A 230 -10.44 -12.17 7.50
CA VAL A 230 -11.25 -11.14 6.81
C VAL A 230 -12.69 -11.17 7.33
N LYS A 231 -13.25 -12.35 7.62
CA LYS A 231 -14.59 -12.46 8.23
C LYS A 231 -14.64 -11.82 9.62
N ILE A 232 -13.60 -12.01 10.43
CA ILE A 232 -13.49 -11.39 11.76
C ILE A 232 -13.41 -9.87 11.62
N TYR A 233 -12.58 -9.34 10.72
CA TYR A 233 -12.50 -7.89 10.51
C TYR A 233 -13.78 -7.28 9.95
N ARG A 234 -14.51 -7.98 9.07
CA ARG A 234 -15.85 -7.54 8.66
C ARG A 234 -16.78 -7.43 9.87
N GLN A 235 -16.84 -8.45 10.72
CA GLN A 235 -17.69 -8.45 11.91
C GLN A 235 -17.30 -7.33 12.88
N LEU A 236 -16.01 -7.11 13.12
CA LEU A 236 -15.53 -6.01 13.95
C LEU A 236 -15.92 -4.64 13.37
N LEU A 237 -15.84 -4.47 12.05
CA LEU A 237 -16.28 -3.24 11.38
C LEU A 237 -17.81 -3.07 11.39
N ASP A 238 -18.57 -4.17 11.35
CA ASP A 238 -20.04 -4.13 11.44
C ASP A 238 -20.52 -3.76 12.85
N TRP A 239 -19.83 -4.26 13.88
CA TRP A 239 -20.12 -3.96 15.29
C TRP A 239 -19.48 -2.66 15.79
N LEU A 240 -18.77 -1.95 14.92
CA LEU A 240 -18.07 -0.73 15.30
C LEU A 240 -19.07 0.37 15.63
N GLU A 241 -19.11 0.77 16.90
CA GLU A 241 -19.96 1.87 17.35
C GLU A 241 -19.34 3.24 17.06
N MET A 242 -20.18 4.28 17.03
CA MET A 242 -19.75 5.65 16.71
C MET A 242 -18.70 6.18 17.68
N GLN A 243 -18.78 5.85 18.98
CA GLN A 243 -17.83 6.27 19.99
C GLN A 243 -16.52 5.48 19.96
N GLN A 244 -16.52 4.28 19.37
CA GLN A 244 -15.34 3.41 19.30
C GLN A 244 -14.41 3.80 18.15
N PHE A 245 -14.94 4.42 17.11
CA PHE A 245 -14.13 4.88 15.99
C PHE A 245 -13.34 6.15 16.36
N ILE A 246 -12.02 6.10 16.17
CA ILE A 246 -11.15 7.24 16.42
C ILE A 246 -11.19 8.17 15.19
N TRP A 247 -12.09 9.16 15.23
CA TRP A 247 -12.26 10.14 14.15
C TRP A 247 -11.06 11.07 13.96
N ARG A 248 -10.31 11.34 15.03
CA ARG A 248 -9.22 12.34 15.06
C ARG A 248 -7.92 11.71 15.56
N PRO A 249 -7.31 10.77 14.80
CA PRO A 249 -6.16 9.98 15.28
C PRO A 249 -4.87 10.78 15.44
N TYR A 250 -4.78 11.98 14.84
CA TYR A 250 -3.57 12.81 14.84
C TYR A 250 -3.60 13.96 15.84
N ASP A 251 -4.63 14.04 16.68
CA ASP A 251 -4.84 15.17 17.57
C ASP A 251 -4.08 15.05 18.89
N SER A 252 -3.31 13.98 19.09
CA SER A 252 -2.43 13.84 20.24
C SER A 252 -1.25 14.80 20.16
N ASN A 253 -0.87 15.37 21.31
CA ASN A 253 0.30 16.25 21.42
C ASN A 253 1.59 15.55 20.97
N GLU A 254 1.69 14.23 21.15
CA GLU A 254 2.82 13.43 20.71
C GLU A 254 3.01 13.46 19.18
N ILE A 255 1.91 13.46 18.42
CA ILE A 255 1.97 13.54 16.96
C ILE A 255 2.23 14.98 16.53
N ILE A 256 1.49 15.93 17.09
CA ILE A 256 1.57 17.36 16.70
C ILE A 256 3.00 17.90 16.89
N THR A 257 3.70 17.51 17.96
CA THR A 257 5.06 17.96 18.24
C THR A 257 6.12 17.38 17.29
N GLN A 258 5.83 16.28 16.60
CA GLN A 258 6.77 15.65 15.65
C GLN A 258 6.57 16.15 14.21
N VAL A 259 5.46 16.82 13.93
CA VAL A 259 5.13 17.27 12.57
C VAL A 259 5.93 18.55 12.26
N PRO A 260 6.67 18.59 11.13
CA PRO A 260 7.36 19.81 10.72
C PRO A 260 6.41 21.00 10.60
N HIS A 261 6.88 22.19 11.02
CA HIS A 261 6.05 23.40 11.07
C HIS A 261 5.42 23.74 9.71
N ASP A 262 6.15 23.57 8.60
CA ASP A 262 5.66 23.86 7.26
C ASP A 262 4.48 22.96 6.85
N ILE A 263 4.47 21.70 7.28
CA ILE A 263 3.36 20.77 7.04
C ILE A 263 2.15 21.15 7.89
N PHE A 264 2.38 21.60 9.12
CA PHE A 264 1.32 22.05 10.01
C PHE A 264 0.72 23.40 9.56
N ALA A 265 1.50 24.25 8.88
CA ALA A 265 1.02 25.51 8.31
C ALA A 265 -0.12 25.31 7.29
N ASP A 266 -0.15 24.17 6.61
CA ASP A 266 -1.20 23.79 5.66
C ASP A 266 -2.50 23.32 6.34
N ARG A 267 -2.61 23.37 7.67
CA ARG A 267 -3.80 22.95 8.43
C ARG A 267 -5.13 23.52 7.92
N PRO A 268 -5.25 24.79 7.51
CA PRO A 268 -6.49 25.29 6.93
C PRO A 268 -6.91 24.57 5.63
N LEU A 269 -5.96 24.01 4.88
CA LEU A 269 -6.21 23.29 3.64
C LEU A 269 -6.66 21.85 3.87
N TRP A 270 -6.47 21.30 5.07
CA TRP A 270 -6.88 19.94 5.42
C TRP A 270 -8.38 19.71 5.24
N ILE A 271 -9.18 20.76 5.44
CA ILE A 271 -10.65 20.73 5.35
C ILE A 271 -11.17 21.28 4.01
N ALA A 272 -10.29 21.61 3.07
CA ALA A 272 -10.69 22.26 1.83
C ALA A 272 -11.57 21.35 0.96
N PHE A 273 -12.78 21.81 0.65
CA PHE A 273 -13.64 21.21 -0.36
C PHE A 273 -13.20 21.71 -1.74
N THR A 274 -12.39 20.92 -2.46
CA THR A 274 -11.73 21.38 -3.70
C THR A 274 -11.43 20.23 -4.66
N SER A 275 -11.09 20.56 -5.90
CA SER A 275 -10.52 19.60 -6.84
C SER A 275 -9.03 19.36 -6.58
N LEU A 276 -8.63 18.10 -6.68
CA LEU A 276 -7.26 17.61 -6.61
C LEU A 276 -6.80 17.31 -8.04
N ILE A 277 -5.62 17.83 -8.41
CA ILE A 277 -5.13 17.75 -9.79
C ILE A 277 -3.76 17.07 -9.81
N CYS A 278 -3.65 16.02 -10.63
CA CYS A 278 -2.39 15.33 -10.93
C CYS A 278 -2.37 14.93 -12.40
N PHE A 279 -1.73 15.75 -13.24
CA PHE A 279 -1.76 15.62 -14.70
C PHE A 279 -3.20 15.45 -15.23
N GLU A 280 -3.49 14.30 -15.86
CA GLU A 280 -4.81 13.95 -16.40
C GLU A 280 -5.83 13.55 -15.34
N VAL A 281 -5.41 13.35 -14.09
CA VAL A 281 -6.28 12.96 -12.98
C VAL A 281 -6.84 14.21 -12.31
N VAL A 282 -8.17 14.29 -12.28
CA VAL A 282 -8.92 15.31 -11.54
C VAL A 282 -9.94 14.60 -10.67
N GLU A 283 -9.84 14.80 -9.36
CA GLU A 283 -10.73 14.20 -8.36
C GLU A 283 -11.26 15.25 -7.38
N TRP A 284 -12.44 15.02 -6.81
CA TRP A 284 -12.98 15.91 -5.78
C TRP A 284 -12.56 15.47 -4.37
N HIS A 285 -12.08 16.41 -3.57
CA HIS A 285 -11.87 16.25 -2.13
C HIS A 285 -13.13 16.72 -1.39
N GLN A 286 -14.04 15.77 -1.09
CA GLN A 286 -15.36 16.04 -0.51
C GLN A 286 -15.33 16.00 1.02
N THR A 287 -14.65 16.97 1.65
CA THR A 287 -14.50 17.04 3.12
C THR A 287 -15.80 17.32 3.87
N ASP A 288 -16.79 17.89 3.19
CA ASP A 288 -18.15 18.16 3.68
C ASP A 288 -18.91 16.88 4.07
N ARG A 289 -18.54 15.74 3.49
CA ARG A 289 -19.13 14.43 3.83
C ARG A 289 -18.55 13.79 5.09
N VAL A 290 -17.34 14.21 5.47
CA VAL A 290 -16.54 13.58 6.54
C VAL A 290 -16.15 14.58 7.63
N THR A 291 -17.05 15.52 7.91
CA THR A 291 -16.91 16.61 8.89
C THR A 291 -16.42 16.14 10.27
N ARG A 292 -16.83 14.94 10.69
CA ARG A 292 -16.41 14.31 11.95
C ARG A 292 -14.89 14.09 12.05
N GLN A 293 -14.20 13.82 10.94
CA GLN A 293 -12.73 13.68 10.90
C GLN A 293 -11.99 14.98 11.28
N PHE A 294 -12.71 16.10 11.26
CA PHE A 294 -12.21 17.43 11.57
C PHE A 294 -12.79 18.01 12.87
N GLY A 295 -13.62 17.23 13.58
CA GLY A 295 -14.24 17.65 14.83
C GLY A 295 -15.48 18.52 14.67
N PHE A 296 -16.04 18.59 13.46
CA PHE A 296 -17.36 19.18 13.23
C PHE A 296 -18.41 18.08 13.38
N ALA A 297 -19.48 18.37 14.13
CA ALA A 297 -20.59 17.45 14.40
C ALA A 297 -21.90 18.04 13.87
#